data_AF-A0A2U7NYP6-F1
#
_entry.id   AF-A0A2U7NYP6-F1
#
_cell.length_a   1.000
_cell.length_b   1.000
_cell.length_c   1.000
_cell.angle_alpha   90.00
_cell.angle_beta   90.00
_cell.angle_gamma   90.00
#
_symmetry.space_group_name_H-M   'P 1'
#
loop_
_entity.id
_entity.type
_entity.pdbx_description
1 polymer ?
#
loop_
_entity_poly.entity_id
_entity_poly.type
_entity_poly.pdbx_seq_one_letter_code
_entity_poly.pdbx_strand_id
1 'polypeptide(L)' 'MKEIKDLKLKDLAKLNELSKADLKQELASSSKNLYVLKMKKQLGEQTQTHLIKALRRYIARVKTIASSKGINI' A
#
# COMPACT_ATOMS: atom_id res chain seq x y z
N MET A 1 4.72 -11.79 7.03
CA MET A 1 5.53 -10.87 7.86
C MET A 1 6.77 -10.33 7.15
N LYS A 2 7.44 -11.07 6.25
CA LYS A 2 8.62 -10.58 5.51
C LYS A 2 8.31 -9.36 4.61
N GLU A 3 7.26 -9.46 3.79
CA GLU A 3 6.83 -8.41 2.85
C GLU A 3 6.44 -7.07 3.52
N ILE A 4 5.93 -7.11 4.76
CA ILE A 4 5.54 -5.90 5.52
C ILE A 4 6.78 -5.15 6.00
N LYS A 5 7.83 -5.88 6.42
CA LYS A 5 9.11 -5.28 6.82
C LYS A 5 9.83 -4.67 5.62
N ASP A 6 9.87 -5.37 4.49
CA ASP A 6 10.59 -4.92 3.28
C ASP A 6 9.99 -3.64 2.68
N LEU A 7 8.66 -3.48 2.80
CA LEU A 7 7.92 -2.33 2.26
C LEU A 7 7.52 -1.30 3.33
N LYS A 8 7.91 -1.50 4.59
CA LYS A 8 7.55 -0.66 5.76
C LYS A 8 6.04 -0.36 5.83
N LEU A 9 5.20 -1.36 5.53
CA LEU A 9 3.74 -1.19 5.53
C LEU A 9 3.21 -1.14 6.97
N LYS A 10 2.14 -0.36 7.19
CA LYS A 10 1.47 -0.31 8.50
C LYS A 10 0.56 -1.53 8.69
N ASP A 11 0.41 -1.96 9.94
CA ASP A 11 -0.55 -3.00 10.29
C ASP A 11 -1.99 -2.46 10.28
N LEU A 12 -2.96 -3.38 10.22
CA LEU A 12 -4.39 -3.03 10.19
C LEU A 12 -4.82 -2.17 11.38
N ALA A 13 -4.33 -2.49 12.59
CA ALA A 13 -4.62 -1.71 13.79
C ALA A 13 -4.17 -0.25 13.62
N LYS A 14 -2.93 -0.04 13.15
CA LYS A 14 -2.38 1.29 12.89
C LYS A 14 -3.14 2.04 11.81
N LEU A 15 -3.57 1.36 10.74
CA LEU A 15 -4.40 1.99 9.70
C LEU A 15 -5.77 2.45 10.22
N ASN A 16 -6.34 1.73 11.18
CA ASN A 16 -7.59 2.13 11.83
C ASN A 16 -7.44 3.36 12.72
N GLU A 17 -6.26 3.64 13.25
CA GLU A 17 -5.98 4.83 14.07
C GLU A 17 -5.71 6.09 13.22
N LEU A 18 -5.38 5.94 11.93
CA LEU A 18 -5.03 7.07 11.06
C LEU A 18 -6.22 8.00 10.76
N SER A 19 -5.90 9.30 10.64
CA SER A 19 -6.85 10.32 10.21
C SER A 19 -7.17 10.21 8.72
N LYS A 20 -8.18 10.97 8.26
CA LYS A 20 -8.54 11.05 6.83
C LYS A 20 -7.37 11.53 5.96
N ALA A 21 -6.60 12.51 6.43
CA ALA A 21 -5.46 13.04 5.69
C ALA A 21 -4.34 11.99 5.57
N ASP A 22 -4.07 11.29 6.66
CA ASP A 22 -3.03 10.27 6.71
C ASP A 22 -3.38 9.05 5.84
N LEU A 23 -4.65 8.63 5.82
CA LEU A 23 -5.13 7.56 4.93
C LEU A 23 -4.98 7.93 3.46
N LYS A 24 -5.25 9.19 3.08
CA LYS A 24 -5.02 9.69 1.73
C LYS A 24 -3.53 9.69 1.38
N GLN A 25 -2.68 10.15 2.29
CA GLN A 25 -1.24 10.18 2.08
C GLN A 25 -0.66 8.77 1.96
N GLU A 26 -1.13 7.83 2.79
CA GLU A 26 -0.73 6.43 2.75
C GLU A 26 -1.13 5.75 1.43
N LEU A 27 -2.32 6.07 0.92
CA LEU A 27 -2.79 5.59 -0.38
C LEU A 27 -1.94 6.15 -1.53
N ALA A 28 -1.61 7.44 -1.50
CA ALA A 28 -0.79 8.08 -2.51
C ALA A 28 0.64 7.53 -2.53
N SER A 29 1.28 7.40 -1.36
CA SER A 29 2.63 6.85 -1.22
C SER A 29 2.69 5.40 -1.70
N SER A 30 1.72 4.58 -1.29
CA SER A 30 1.61 3.19 -1.73
C SER A 30 1.38 3.08 -3.23
N SER A 31 0.52 3.92 -3.81
CA SER A 31 0.26 3.91 -5.25
C SER A 31 1.52 4.28 -6.05
N LYS A 32 2.31 5.25 -5.58
CA LYS A 32 3.60 5.62 -6.19
C LYS A 32 4.61 4.46 -6.10
N ASN A 33 4.70 3.80 -4.95
CA ASN A 33 5.57 2.63 -4.79
C ASN A 33 5.16 1.49 -5.73
N LEU A 34 3.86 1.23 -5.87
CA LEU A 34 3.35 0.23 -6.81
C LEU A 34 3.74 0.56 -8.26
N TYR A 35 3.66 1.84 -8.64
CA TYR A 35 4.09 2.30 -9.97
C TYR A 35 5.57 2.01 -10.21
N VAL A 36 6.44 2.40 -9.27
CA VAL A 36 7.89 2.14 -9.37
C VAL A 36 8.18 0.64 -9.46
N LEU A 37 7.54 -0.20 -8.65
CA LEU A 37 7.76 -1.65 -8.70
C LEU A 37 7.29 -2.26 -10.02
N LYS A 38 6.18 -1.76 -10.60
CA LYS A 38 5.71 -2.17 -11.92
C LYS A 38 6.67 -1.75 -13.03
N MET A 39 7.19 -0.53 -12.96
CA MET A 39 8.19 -0.02 -13.89
C MET A 39 9.43 -0.90 -13.86
N LYS A 40 10.02 -1.13 -12.67
CA LYS A 40 11.16 -2.06 -12.51
C LYS A 40 10.88 -3.47 -13.03
N LYS A 41 9.64 -3.96 -12.87
CA LYS A 41 9.24 -5.25 -13.44
C LYS A 41 9.24 -5.24 -14.97
N GLN A 42 8.77 -4.16 -15.58
CA GLN A 42 8.79 -4.01 -17.04
C GLN A 42 10.22 -3.92 -17.59
N LEU A 43 11.14 -3.29 -16.85
CA LEU A 43 12.56 -3.26 -17.19
C LEU A 43 13.29 -4.59 -16.90
N GLY A 44 12.64 -5.56 -16.26
CA GLY A 44 13.27 -6.84 -15.87
C GLY A 44 14.15 -6.77 -14.61
N GLU A 45 14.28 -5.61 -13.99
CA GLU A 45 15.10 -5.38 -12.78
C GLU A 45 14.41 -5.82 -11.47
N GLN A 46 13.12 -6.18 -11.54
CA GLN A 46 12.37 -6.59 -10.36
C GLN A 46 12.51 -8.08 -10.08
N THR A 47 13.37 -8.41 -9.12
CA THR A 47 13.57 -9.78 -8.63
C THR A 47 12.45 -10.24 -7.67
N GLN A 48 11.79 -9.32 -6.96
CA GLN A 48 10.82 -9.63 -5.92
C GLN A 48 9.37 -9.32 -6.33
N THR A 49 8.79 -10.16 -7.19
CA THR A 49 7.45 -9.95 -7.74
C THR A 49 6.31 -10.02 -6.72
N HIS A 50 6.53 -10.70 -5.59
CA HIS A 50 5.57 -10.79 -4.49
C HIS A 50 5.33 -9.43 -3.81
N LEU A 51 6.30 -8.51 -3.84
CA LEU A 51 6.13 -7.14 -3.31
C LEU A 51 5.01 -6.39 -4.04
N ILE A 52 4.85 -6.58 -5.34
CA ILE A 52 3.75 -5.98 -6.13
C ILE A 52 2.39 -6.50 -5.62
N LYS A 53 2.30 -7.81 -5.34
CA LYS A 53 1.09 -8.43 -4.78
C LYS A 53 0.80 -7.91 -3.36
N ALA A 54 1.84 -7.78 -2.53
CA ALA A 54 1.73 -7.22 -1.18
C ALA A 54 1.17 -5.78 -1.22
N LEU A 55 1.76 -4.92 -2.06
CA LEU A 55 1.35 -3.51 -2.18
C LEU A 55 -0.07 -3.35 -2.73
N ARG A 56 -0.49 -4.17 -3.69
CA ARG A 56 -1.90 -4.20 -4.17
C ARG A 56 -2.87 -4.55 -3.04
N ARG A 57 -2.57 -5.57 -2.24
CA ARG A 57 -3.39 -5.97 -1.09
C ARG A 57 -3.44 -4.88 -0.03
N TYR A 58 -2.33 -4.19 0.20
CA TYR A 58 -2.26 -3.08 1.14
C TYR A 58 -3.14 -1.90 0.72
N ILE A 59 -3.04 -1.47 -0.55
CA ILE A 59 -3.89 -0.39 -1.09
C ILE A 59 -5.38 -0.75 -0.95
N ALA A 60 -5.75 -2.00 -1.23
CA ALA A 60 -7.13 -2.45 -1.03
C ALA A 60 -7.57 -2.32 0.43
N ARG A 61 -6.74 -2.73 1.40
CA ARG A 61 -7.03 -2.58 2.84
C ARG A 61 -7.20 -1.12 3.24
N VAL A 62 -6.33 -0.23 2.77
CA VAL A 62 -6.43 1.22 3.05
C VAL A 62 -7.76 1.77 2.52
N LYS A 63 -8.16 1.40 1.29
CA LYS A 63 -9.45 1.78 0.71
C LYS A 63 -10.64 1.22 1.48
N THR A 64 -10.58 -0.04 1.91
CA THR A 64 -11.64 -0.64 2.74
C THR A 64 -11.80 0.09 4.07
N ILE A 65 -10.70 0.42 4.75
CA ILE A 65 -10.75 1.17 6.01
C ILE A 65 -11.28 2.58 5.77
N ALA A 66 -10.83 3.26 4.72
CA ALA A 66 -11.35 4.58 4.35
C ALA A 66 -12.87 4.53 4.11
N SER A 67 -13.34 3.56 3.32
CA SER A 67 -14.76 3.36 3.05
C SER A 67 -15.55 3.06 4.33
N SER A 68 -15.02 2.21 5.23
CA SER A 68 -15.66 1.92 6.53
C SER A 68 -15.77 3.16 7.43
N LYS A 69 -14.89 4.14 7.26
CA LYS A 69 -14.91 5.45 7.95
C LYS A 69 -15.75 6.50 7.21
N GLY A 70 -16.47 6.13 6.14
CA GLY A 70 -17.23 7.07 5.32
C GLY A 70 -16.37 8.00 4.45
N ILE A 71 -15.10 7.65 4.24
CA ILE A 71 -14.15 8.42 3.44
C ILE A 71 -14.04 7.80 2.05
N ASN A 72 -14.55 8.49 1.03
CA ASN A 72 -14.34 8.09 -0.36
C ASN A 72 -12.96 8.54 -0.87
N ILE A 73 -12.09 7.58 -1.18
CA ILE A 73 -10.72 7.76 -1.71
C ILE A 73 -10.30 6.58 -2.61
#